data_AF-A0A924XQR6-F1
#
_entry.id   AF-A0A924XQR6-F1
#
_cell.length_a   1.000
_cell.length_b   1.000
_cell.length_c   1.000
_cell.angle_alpha   90.00
_cell.angle_beta   90.00
_cell.angle_gamma   90.00
#
_symmetry.space_group_name_H-M   'P 1'
#
loop_
_entity.id
_entity.type
_entity.pdbx_description
1 polymer ?
#
loop_
_entity_poly.entity_id
_entity_poly.type
_entity_poly.pdbx_seq_one_letter_code
_entity_poly.pdbx_strand_id
1 'polypeptide(L)'
;MGAKLKVTGWLAVGAVAGALTTMQLQATARNGVAQLPLEELQQMAAVFGMIKTDYVEPVDEKKLIGDAIGGMVSGLDPHSQYFDKKSFREFREATTGRFVGIGIEMGMEDGL
;
A
#
# COMPACT_ATOMS: atom_id res chain seq x y z
N MET A 1 60.45 -19.54 8.23
CA MET A 1 59.35 -18.94 9.02
C MET A 1 58.63 -17.76 8.33
N GLY A 2 58.96 -17.38 7.09
CA GLY A 2 58.38 -16.19 6.44
C GLY A 2 57.06 -16.39 5.67
N ALA A 3 56.73 -17.63 5.26
CA ALA A 3 55.52 -17.89 4.47
C ALA A 3 54.22 -17.73 5.29
N LYS A 4 54.22 -18.14 6.56
CA LYS A 4 53.02 -18.04 7.43
C LYS A 4 52.65 -16.59 7.74
N LEU A 5 53.63 -15.70 7.92
CA LEU A 5 53.38 -14.26 8.14
C LEU A 5 52.78 -13.56 6.91
N LYS A 6 53.20 -13.96 5.69
CA LYS A 6 52.63 -13.39 4.46
C LYS A 6 51.17 -13.78 4.31
N VAL A 7 50.83 -15.05 4.56
CA VAL A 7 49.45 -15.56 4.45
C VAL A 7 48.52 -14.90 5.47
N THR A 8 48.97 -14.71 6.72
CA THR A 8 48.17 -13.99 7.74
C THR A 8 47.94 -12.52 7.37
N GLY A 9 48.91 -11.88 6.70
CA GLY A 9 48.76 -10.51 6.20
C GLY A 9 47.69 -10.40 5.11
N TRP A 10 47.72 -11.31 4.13
CA TRP A 10 46.71 -11.34 3.05
C TRP A 10 45.29 -11.64 3.57
N LEU A 11 45.16 -12.52 4.57
CA LEU A 11 43.86 -12.80 5.22
C LEU A 11 43.31 -11.58 5.97
N ALA A 12 44.15 -10.85 6.69
CA ALA A 12 43.72 -9.64 7.41
C ALA A 12 43.26 -8.54 6.45
N VAL A 13 43.98 -8.32 5.34
CA VAL A 13 43.60 -7.35 4.32
C VAL A 13 42.29 -7.74 3.64
N GLY A 14 42.09 -9.02 3.32
CA GLY A 14 40.83 -9.52 2.76
C GLY A 14 39.63 -9.31 3.70
N ALA A 15 39.82 -9.55 5.00
CA ALA A 15 38.78 -9.33 6.00
C ALA A 15 38.39 -7.84 6.14
N VAL A 16 39.38 -6.94 6.15
CA VAL A 16 39.13 -5.48 6.21
C VAL A 16 38.46 -4.98 4.93
N ALA A 17 38.91 -5.42 3.75
CA ALA A 17 38.27 -5.08 2.48
C ALA A 17 36.83 -5.61 2.38
N GLY A 18 36.57 -6.82 2.88
CA GLY A 18 35.23 -7.39 2.99
C GLY A 18 34.33 -6.59 3.93
N ALA A 19 34.83 -6.18 5.09
CA ALA A 19 34.07 -5.36 6.04
C ALA A 19 33.76 -3.94 5.52
N LEU A 20 34.69 -3.34 4.78
CA LEU A 20 34.49 -2.01 4.18
C LEU A 20 33.48 -2.04 3.02
N THR A 21 33.50 -3.10 2.20
CA THR A 21 32.55 -3.25 1.09
C THR A 21 31.13 -3.52 1.58
N THR A 22 30.94 -4.27 2.67
CA THR A 22 29.60 -4.47 3.26
C THR A 22 29.03 -3.18 3.86
N MET A 23 29.85 -2.35 4.52
CA MET A 23 29.41 -1.06 5.05
C MET A 23 28.99 -0.08 3.94
N GLN A 24 29.72 -0.03 2.82
CA GLN A 24 29.34 0.85 1.70
C GLN A 24 28.08 0.39 0.98
N LEU A 25 27.83 -0.92 0.84
CA LEU A 25 26.59 -1.45 0.25
C LEU A 25 25.33 -1.07 1.05
N GLN A 26 25.42 -1.05 2.39
CA GLN A 26 24.29 -0.63 3.23
C GLN A 26 24.00 0.88 3.14
N ALA A 27 25.00 1.72 2.87
CA ALA A 27 24.83 3.16 2.73
C ALA A 27 24.13 3.55 1.42
N THR A 28 24.42 2.86 0.32
CA THR A 28 23.83 3.16 -1.00
C THR A 28 22.41 2.61 -1.18
N ALA A 29 21.98 1.67 -0.34
CA ALA A 29 20.64 1.08 -0.37
C ALA A 29 19.55 1.91 0.35
N ARG A 30 19.91 3.07 0.94
CA ARG A 30 18.95 3.99 1.58
C ARG A 30 18.38 5.07 0.64
N ASN A 31 18.70 5.04 -0.65
CA ASN A 31 18.12 5.96 -1.61
C ASN A 31 16.77 5.43 -2.12
N GLY A 32 15.67 5.91 -1.55
CA GLY A 32 14.36 5.68 -2.16
C GLY A 32 13.13 5.88 -1.27
N VAL A 33 13.26 6.18 0.02
CA VAL A 33 12.09 6.61 0.80
C VAL A 33 11.91 8.09 0.48
N ALA A 34 11.00 8.40 -0.45
CA ALA A 34 10.51 9.76 -0.62
C ALA A 34 10.17 10.30 0.77
N GLN A 35 10.75 11.44 1.15
CA GLN A 35 10.45 12.06 2.43
C GLN A 35 8.94 12.27 2.48
N LEU A 36 8.28 11.65 3.47
CA LEU A 36 6.85 11.80 3.60
C LEU A 36 6.52 13.28 3.87
N PRO A 37 5.51 13.84 3.20
CA PRO A 37 5.03 15.20 3.46
C PRO A 37 4.35 15.24 4.83
N LEU A 38 5.14 15.44 5.89
CA LEU A 38 4.66 15.33 7.27
C LEU A 38 3.63 16.40 7.63
N GLU A 39 3.74 17.59 7.04
CA GLU A 39 2.83 18.71 7.29
C GLU A 39 1.43 18.42 6.72
N GLU A 40 1.37 17.93 5.49
CA GLU A 40 0.14 17.58 4.79
C GLU A 40 -0.56 16.39 5.46
N LEU A 41 0.21 15.41 5.94
CA LEU A 41 -0.33 14.29 6.72
C LEU A 41 -0.89 14.75 8.07
N GLN A 42 -0.23 15.70 8.74
CA GLN A 42 -0.76 16.30 9.97
C GLN A 42 -2.04 17.09 9.72
N GLN A 43 -2.10 17.84 8.61
CA GLN A 43 -3.30 18.57 8.21
C GLN A 43 -4.47 17.62 7.96
N MET A 44 -4.24 16.52 7.24
CA MET A 44 -5.26 15.49 7.01
C MET A 44 -5.74 14.88 8.33
N ALA A 45 -4.82 14.56 9.25
CA ALA A 45 -5.16 14.02 10.56
C ALA A 45 -5.96 15.02 11.42
N ALA A 46 -5.64 16.32 11.35
CA ALA A 46 -6.37 17.37 12.05
C ALA A 46 -7.81 17.49 11.53
N VAL A 47 -8.00 17.49 10.20
CA VAL A 47 -9.34 17.52 9.57
C VAL A 47 -10.14 16.28 9.94
N PHE A 48 -9.53 15.10 9.89
CA PHE A 48 -10.17 13.86 10.32
C PHE A 48 -10.62 13.93 11.79
N GLY A 49 -9.77 14.48 12.66
CA GLY A 49 -10.09 14.69 14.07
C GLY A 49 -11.29 15.61 14.28
N MET A 50 -11.30 16.78 13.61
CA MET A 50 -12.42 17.73 13.67
C MET A 50 -13.74 17.11 13.21
N ILE A 51 -13.73 16.36 12.10
CA ILE A 51 -14.94 15.67 11.62
C ILE A 51 -15.44 14.67 12.67
N LYS A 52 -14.53 13.93 13.31
CA LYS A 52 -14.93 12.94 14.32
C LYS A 52 -15.52 13.58 15.58
N THR A 53 -15.02 14.74 16.02
CA THR A 53 -15.46 15.37 17.28
C THR A 53 -16.63 16.32 17.11
N ASP A 54 -16.68 17.04 15.98
CA ASP A 54 -17.56 18.20 15.83
C ASP A 54 -18.74 17.90 14.90
N TYR A 55 -18.76 16.73 14.24
CA TYR A 55 -19.88 16.34 13.39
C TYR A 55 -21.11 15.91 14.22
N VAL A 56 -22.28 16.26 13.70
CA VAL A 56 -23.57 16.10 14.38
C VAL A 56 -23.96 14.64 14.62
N GLU A 57 -23.44 13.72 13.82
CA GLU A 57 -23.75 12.29 13.86
C GLU A 57 -22.50 11.45 14.13
N PRO A 58 -22.66 10.22 14.69
CA PRO A 58 -21.54 9.30 14.82
C PRO A 58 -20.98 8.91 13.44
N VAL A 59 -19.67 9.07 13.28
CA VAL A 59 -18.98 8.80 12.02
C VAL A 59 -18.27 7.44 12.07
N ASP A 60 -18.41 6.64 11.01
CA ASP A 60 -17.60 5.43 10.82
C ASP A 60 -16.22 5.80 10.26
N GLU A 61 -15.19 5.65 11.10
CA GLU A 61 -13.79 5.95 10.78
C GLU A 61 -13.27 5.18 9.56
N LYS A 62 -13.66 3.91 9.42
CA LYS A 62 -13.18 3.07 8.30
C LYS A 62 -13.78 3.55 6.99
N LYS A 63 -15.06 3.91 7.03
CA LYS A 63 -15.74 4.50 5.87
C LYS A 63 -15.14 5.85 5.51
N LEU A 64 -14.91 6.73 6.50
CA LEU A 64 -14.35 8.07 6.27
C LEU A 64 -12.94 8.01 5.65
N ILE A 65 -12.08 7.10 6.11
CA ILE A 65 -10.76 6.89 5.50
C ILE A 65 -10.89 6.33 4.08
N GLY A 66 -11.79 5.36 3.87
CA GLY A 66 -12.06 4.80 2.55
C GLY A 66 -12.52 5.87 1.55
N ASP A 67 -13.45 6.73 1.96
CA ASP A 67 -13.98 7.83 1.16
C ASP A 67 -12.89 8.88 0.86
N ALA A 68 -12.01 9.19 1.83
CA ALA A 68 -10.87 10.08 1.62
C ALA A 68 -9.89 9.52 0.58
N ILE A 69 -9.56 8.23 0.65
CA ILE A 69 -8.69 7.58 -0.34
C ILE A 69 -9.37 7.55 -1.71
N GLY A 70 -10.67 7.23 -1.77
CA GLY A 70 -11.44 7.28 -3.01
C GLY A 70 -11.47 8.66 -3.65
N GLY A 71 -11.63 9.71 -2.85
CA GLY A 71 -11.55 11.10 -3.30
C GLY A 71 -10.17 11.47 -3.86
N MET A 72 -9.09 11.05 -3.20
CA MET A 72 -7.73 11.28 -3.70
C MET A 72 -7.49 10.60 -5.05
N VAL A 73 -7.92 9.34 -5.20
CA VAL A 73 -7.69 8.55 -6.42
C VAL A 73 -8.54 9.05 -7.59
N SER A 74 -9.82 9.35 -7.34
CA SER A 74 -10.72 9.92 -8.37
C SER A 74 -10.31 11.32 -8.83
N GLY A 75 -9.57 12.07 -7.99
CA GLY A 75 -9.01 13.37 -8.35
C GLY A 75 -7.79 13.31 -9.27
N LEU A 76 -7.15 12.14 -9.43
CA LEU A 76 -5.96 11.99 -10.28
C LEU A 76 -6.33 11.97 -11.77
N ASP A 77 -7.29 11.12 -12.14
CA ASP A 77 -7.79 11.01 -13.50
C ASP A 77 -9.19 10.35 -13.54
N PRO A 78 -9.95 10.49 -14.65
CA PRO A 78 -11.33 9.98 -14.77
C PRO A 78 -11.47 8.44 -14.76
N HIS A 79 -10.38 7.70 -14.86
CA HIS A 79 -10.35 6.24 -14.92
C HIS A 79 -9.78 5.60 -13.64
N SER A 80 -9.13 6.38 -12.80
CA SER A 80 -8.60 5.98 -11.51
C SER A 80 -9.73 5.83 -10.49
N GLN A 81 -9.88 4.61 -9.97
CA GLN A 81 -10.87 4.31 -8.93
C GLN A 81 -10.22 3.50 -7.80
N TYR A 82 -10.60 3.84 -6.57
CA TYR A 82 -10.23 3.06 -5.39
C TYR A 82 -11.26 1.95 -5.15
N PHE A 83 -10.78 0.73 -4.96
CA PHE A 83 -11.62 -0.40 -4.56
C PHE A 83 -11.29 -0.83 -3.13
N ASP A 84 -12.31 -0.85 -2.27
CA ASP A 84 -12.22 -1.54 -1.00
C ASP A 84 -12.23 -3.06 -1.20
N LYS A 85 -11.99 -3.81 -0.12
CA LYS A 85 -11.91 -5.28 -0.17
C LYS A 85 -13.20 -5.96 -0.69
N LYS A 86 -14.37 -5.33 -0.47
CA LYS A 86 -15.67 -5.89 -0.84
C LYS A 86 -15.94 -5.60 -2.33
N SER A 87 -15.90 -4.34 -2.71
CA SER A 87 -16.08 -3.86 -4.09
C SER A 87 -15.07 -4.49 -5.05
N PHE A 88 -13.81 -4.69 -4.64
CA PHE A 88 -12.83 -5.41 -5.47
C PHE A 88 -13.24 -6.87 -5.70
N ARG A 89 -13.82 -7.53 -4.69
CA ARG A 89 -14.30 -8.91 -4.82
C ARG A 89 -15.47 -9.01 -5.78
N GLU A 90 -16.45 -8.13 -5.61
CA GLU A 90 -17.63 -8.05 -6.49
C GLU A 90 -17.21 -7.73 -7.94
N PHE A 91 -16.30 -6.77 -8.13
CA PHE A 91 -15.71 -6.46 -9.44
C PHE A 91 -15.05 -7.68 -10.08
N ARG A 92 -14.28 -8.45 -9.28
CA ARG A 92 -13.66 -9.70 -9.76
C ARG A 92 -14.69 -10.78 -10.08
N GLU A 93 -15.75 -10.92 -9.28
CA GLU A 93 -16.82 -11.89 -9.54
C GLU A 93 -17.54 -11.56 -10.85
N ALA A 94 -17.89 -10.28 -11.06
CA ALA A 94 -18.49 -9.78 -12.29
C ALA A 94 -17.57 -9.99 -13.51
N THR A 95 -16.29 -9.66 -13.39
CA THR A 95 -15.31 -9.80 -14.48
C THR A 95 -15.00 -11.27 -14.81
N THR A 96 -14.99 -12.13 -13.79
CA THR A 96 -14.73 -13.58 -13.98
C THR A 96 -15.98 -14.36 -14.39
N GLY A 97 -17.15 -13.71 -14.45
CA GLY A 97 -18.42 -14.35 -14.82
C GLY A 97 -18.91 -15.39 -13.82
N ARG A 98 -18.36 -15.41 -12.59
CA ARG A 98 -18.75 -16.36 -11.54
C ARG A 98 -19.94 -15.80 -10.75
N PHE A 99 -21.09 -15.78 -11.40
CA PHE A 99 -22.35 -15.43 -10.73
C PHE A 99 -22.88 -16.65 -9.99
N VAL A 100 -22.98 -16.59 -8.66
CA VAL A 100 -23.71 -17.59 -7.88
C VAL A 100 -25.20 -17.28 -8.02
N GLY A 101 -25.87 -17.92 -8.97
CA GLY A 101 -27.31 -17.79 -9.21
C GLY A 101 -28.09 -18.91 -8.51
N ILE A 102 -29.30 -18.59 -8.03
CA ILE A 102 -30.28 -19.57 -7.52
C ILE A 102 -30.94 -20.36 -8.68
N GLY A 103 -30.74 -19.93 -9.93
CA GLY A 103 -31.28 -20.61 -11.12
C GLY A 103 -32.80 -20.45 -11.27
N ILE A 104 -33.35 -19.30 -10.88
CA ILE A 104 -34.78 -19.01 -11.02
C ILE A 104 -34.98 -18.27 -12.34
N GLU A 105 -35.62 -18.94 -13.29
CA GLU A 105 -36.05 -18.38 -14.57
C GLU A 105 -37.51 -17.93 -14.43
N MET A 106 -37.77 -16.61 -14.51
CA MET A 106 -39.13 -16.09 -14.49
C MET A 106 -39.66 -16.00 -15.93
N GLY A 107 -40.44 -17.00 -16.33
CA GLY A 107 -41.27 -16.89 -17.53
C GLY A 107 -42.42 -15.94 -17.25
N MET A 108 -42.54 -14.86 -18.03
CA MET A 108 -43.79 -14.12 -18.08
C MET A 108 -44.79 -15.02 -18.81
N GLU A 109 -45.63 -15.71 -18.04
CA GLU A 109 -46.80 -16.36 -18.60
C GLU A 109 -47.81 -15.26 -18.95
N ASP A 110 -48.30 -15.31 -20.19
CA ASP A 110 -49.04 -14.26 -20.90
C ASP A 110 -50.04 -13.49 -20.03
N GLY A 111 -49.97 -12.17 -20.15
CA GLY A 111 -50.63 -11.21 -19.27
C GLY A 111 -52.12 -11.40 -19.04
N LEU A 112 -52.49 -11.22 -17.77
CA LEU A 112 -53.73 -10.57 -17.32
C LEU A 112 -53.37 -9.44 -16.36
#